data_AF-A0A955H8Z3-F1
#
_entry.id   AF-A0A955H8Z3-F1
#
_cell.length_a   1.000
_cell.length_b   1.000
_cell.length_c   1.000
_cell.angle_alpha   90.00
_cell.angle_beta   90.00
_cell.angle_gamma   90.00
#
_symmetry.space_group_name_H-M   'P 1'
#
loop_
_entity.id
_entity.type
_entity.pdbx_description
1 polymer ?
#
loop_
_entity_poly.entity_id
_entity_poly.type
_entity_poly.pdbx_seq_one_letter_code
_entity_poly.pdbx_strand_id
1 'polypeptide(L)'
;MTIVTRLLFVFLLFSVTAASTNAAHVAGRVDRSDLDDDIVESFPIPVLFGVVYDDLVPDFADPRDGGLRSHEGQDMRAPLGTPIVSPTEAIVISTGEGASAGKYVYTANPGGETFRYMHLDTIADLDRGDRLDVGDFIGTVGDTGNAPAGIYHLHLEVRDEDNDPTDPYERFSEDGFTLREQISAVRQIMREVRNEEEYATFLVETFPDVFMAALEKKYDLPNEIEDILEESGADERVELIKKLDALIQTIPSVLPVGLGGGDSGTAVSLLQTYLIYTQRGSARDRLAAAGATGYFGTITADALREYQAVHTLPETGAFDAKTRTVMQ
;
A
#
# COMPACT_ATOMS: atom_id res chain seq x y z
N MET A 1 -42.70 7.28 -25.80
CA MET A 1 -42.24 7.91 -27.06
C MET A 1 -40.86 8.48 -26.78
N THR A 2 -39.85 7.67 -26.46
CA THR A 2 -39.12 6.68 -27.28
C THR A 2 -38.59 7.32 -28.55
N ILE A 3 -37.28 7.57 -28.60
CA ILE A 3 -36.35 7.03 -29.61
C ILE A 3 -34.96 7.05 -28.96
N VAL A 4 -34.46 5.84 -28.70
CA VAL A 4 -33.08 5.52 -28.33
C VAL A 4 -32.37 5.21 -29.64
N THR A 5 -31.28 5.91 -29.95
CA THR A 5 -30.44 5.58 -31.11
C THR A 5 -29.24 4.78 -30.61
N ARG A 6 -29.30 3.46 -30.78
CA ARG A 6 -28.18 2.53 -30.62
C ARG A 6 -27.13 2.80 -31.70
N LEU A 7 -25.89 3.10 -31.30
CA LEU A 7 -24.73 2.90 -32.17
C LEU A 7 -24.29 1.44 -32.02
N LEU A 8 -24.32 0.71 -33.12
CA LEU A 8 -23.85 -0.67 -33.25
C LEU A 8 -22.41 -0.60 -33.76
N PHE A 9 -21.41 -0.85 -32.89
CA PHE A 9 -20.04 -1.06 -33.36
C PHE A 9 -19.87 -2.54 -33.74
N VAL A 10 -19.52 -2.76 -35.00
CA VAL A 10 -19.22 -4.05 -35.61
C VAL A 10 -17.80 -4.44 -35.18
N PHE A 11 -17.65 -5.50 -34.38
CA PHE A 11 -16.36 -6.16 -34.17
C PHE A 11 -16.05 -7.05 -35.38
N LEU A 12 -15.05 -6.66 -36.16
CA LEU A 12 -14.48 -7.49 -37.22
C LEU A 12 -13.54 -8.52 -36.56
N LEU A 13 -13.88 -9.81 -36.66
CA LEU A 13 -12.95 -10.89 -36.34
C LEU A 13 -11.77 -10.86 -37.32
N PHE A 14 -10.57 -10.60 -36.82
CA PHE A 14 -9.34 -11.01 -37.50
C PHE A 14 -8.82 -12.30 -36.85
N SER A 15 -9.00 -13.42 -37.55
CA SER A 15 -8.24 -14.64 -37.28
C SER A 15 -6.80 -14.43 -37.69
N VAL A 16 -5.92 -14.19 -36.73
CA VAL A 16 -4.48 -14.38 -36.93
C VAL A 16 -4.20 -15.86 -36.69
N THR A 17 -3.81 -16.54 -37.76
CA THR A 17 -3.26 -17.89 -37.71
C THR A 17 -1.89 -17.80 -37.05
N ALA A 18 -1.80 -18.20 -35.79
CA ALA A 18 -0.53 -18.41 -35.13
C ALA A 18 0.20 -19.55 -35.84
N ALA A 19 1.27 -19.21 -36.57
CA ALA A 19 2.23 -20.19 -37.04
C ALA A 19 2.95 -20.75 -35.80
N SER A 20 2.60 -21.97 -35.40
CA SER A 20 3.30 -22.71 -34.37
C SER A 20 4.73 -22.98 -34.83
N THR A 21 5.70 -22.26 -34.28
CA THR A 21 7.08 -22.72 -34.28
C THR A 21 7.32 -23.43 -32.95
N ASN A 22 7.16 -24.76 -32.99
CA ASN A 22 7.68 -25.66 -31.98
C ASN A 22 9.20 -25.51 -31.95
N ALA A 23 9.71 -24.63 -31.09
CA ALA A 23 11.09 -24.68 -30.62
C ALA A 23 11.06 -25.34 -29.23
N ALA A 24 11.66 -26.52 -29.14
CA ALA A 24 11.77 -27.26 -27.91
C ALA A 24 12.46 -26.40 -26.83
N HIS A 25 11.71 -26.03 -25.79
CA HIS A 25 12.24 -25.42 -24.58
C HIS A 25 13.11 -26.46 -23.88
N VAL A 26 14.43 -26.38 -24.09
CA VAL A 26 15.37 -27.16 -23.27
C VAL A 26 15.27 -26.60 -21.85
N ALA A 27 14.78 -27.42 -20.93
CA ALA A 27 14.68 -27.12 -19.51
C ALA A 27 16.08 -27.00 -18.89
N GLY A 28 16.70 -25.83 -19.00
CA GLY A 28 17.83 -25.45 -18.15
C GLY A 28 17.31 -25.08 -16.76
N ARG A 29 18.05 -25.45 -15.71
CA ARG A 29 17.89 -24.87 -14.36
C ARG A 29 18.29 -23.39 -14.48
N VAL A 30 17.48 -22.49 -13.92
CA VAL A 30 17.84 -21.06 -13.84
C VAL A 30 19.06 -20.95 -12.93
N ASP A 31 20.05 -20.13 -13.32
CA ASP A 31 21.21 -19.88 -12.48
C ASP A 31 20.75 -19.14 -11.23
N ARG A 32 21.14 -19.62 -10.04
CA ARG A 32 20.77 -19.04 -8.74
C ARG A 32 22.00 -18.56 -7.97
N SER A 33 23.19 -18.61 -8.57
CA SER A 33 24.46 -18.32 -7.88
C SER A 33 24.57 -16.90 -7.33
N ASP A 34 23.77 -15.99 -7.87
CA ASP A 34 23.79 -14.56 -7.53
C ASP A 34 22.76 -14.20 -6.46
N LEU A 35 21.98 -15.16 -5.96
CA LEU A 35 21.07 -14.98 -4.83
C LEU A 35 21.78 -15.36 -3.52
N ASP A 36 21.41 -14.70 -2.42
CA ASP A 36 21.90 -15.07 -1.09
C ASP A 36 21.45 -16.50 -0.70
N ASP A 37 22.32 -17.22 0.02
CA ASP A 37 22.07 -18.58 0.52
C ASP A 37 21.16 -18.56 1.76
N ASP A 38 20.99 -17.41 2.42
CA ASP A 38 20.12 -17.23 3.58
C ASP A 38 18.71 -16.75 3.17
N ILE A 39 17.68 -17.20 3.88
CA ILE A 39 16.29 -16.74 3.65
C ILE A 39 16.12 -15.27 4.04
N VAL A 40 15.21 -14.56 3.36
CA VAL A 40 14.84 -13.19 3.75
C VAL A 40 13.79 -13.21 4.85
N GLU A 41 14.21 -13.11 6.11
CA GLU A 41 13.32 -13.22 7.28
C GLU A 41 12.22 -12.14 7.34
N SER A 42 12.44 -10.96 6.76
CA SER A 42 11.43 -9.90 6.68
C SER A 42 11.53 -9.13 5.37
N PHE A 43 10.39 -8.94 4.70
CA PHE A 43 10.31 -8.24 3.42
C PHE A 43 8.99 -7.43 3.31
N PRO A 44 8.96 -6.36 2.51
CA PRO A 44 7.76 -5.54 2.35
C PRO A 44 6.63 -6.30 1.63
N ILE A 45 5.39 -5.90 1.88
CA ILE A 45 4.21 -6.40 1.16
C ILE A 45 4.37 -6.12 -0.35
N PRO A 46 4.28 -7.14 -1.24
CA PRO A 46 4.51 -6.95 -2.68
C PRO A 46 3.50 -6.06 -3.39
N VAL A 47 2.29 -5.92 -2.85
CA VAL A 47 1.28 -4.99 -3.36
C VAL A 47 1.70 -3.57 -2.97
N LEU A 48 2.12 -2.78 -3.96
CA LEU A 48 2.88 -1.56 -3.73
C LEU A 48 2.11 -0.48 -2.95
N PHE A 49 0.77 -0.46 -3.10
CA PHE A 49 -0.12 0.56 -2.53
C PHE A 49 -1.38 -0.06 -1.93
N GLY A 50 -1.93 0.63 -0.92
CA GLY A 50 -3.28 0.36 -0.41
C GLY A 50 -3.44 -0.90 0.44
N VAL A 51 -2.35 -1.60 0.73
CA VAL A 51 -2.32 -2.73 1.67
C VAL A 51 -1.21 -2.47 2.68
N VAL A 52 -1.56 -2.32 3.94
CA VAL A 52 -0.58 -2.32 5.05
C VAL A 52 -0.73 -3.57 5.90
N TYR A 53 0.24 -3.84 6.76
CA TYR A 53 0.24 -5.04 7.60
C TYR A 53 -1.04 -5.20 8.43
N ASP A 54 -1.55 -4.11 9.01
CA ASP A 54 -2.77 -4.10 9.80
C ASP A 54 -4.05 -4.42 8.99
N ASP A 55 -4.01 -4.30 7.66
CA ASP A 55 -5.13 -4.67 6.77
C ASP A 55 -5.14 -6.18 6.46
N LEU A 56 -4.02 -6.87 6.69
CA LEU A 56 -3.88 -8.28 6.36
C LEU A 56 -4.62 -9.16 7.35
N VAL A 57 -5.40 -10.09 6.81
CA VAL A 57 -5.99 -11.19 7.57
C VAL A 57 -5.17 -12.44 7.27
N PRO A 58 -4.44 -13.02 8.24
CA PRO A 58 -3.70 -14.25 8.02
C PRO A 58 -4.67 -15.36 7.59
N ASP A 59 -4.47 -15.90 6.40
CA ASP A 59 -5.34 -16.90 5.79
C ASP A 59 -4.58 -18.13 5.28
N PHE A 60 -3.29 -18.26 5.63
CA PHE A 60 -2.51 -19.46 5.37
C PHE A 60 -3.15 -20.67 6.06
N ALA A 61 -3.10 -21.83 5.39
CA ALA A 61 -3.71 -23.09 5.82
C ALA A 61 -5.25 -23.10 5.93
N ASP A 62 -5.94 -21.99 5.68
CA ASP A 62 -7.41 -21.94 5.70
C ASP A 62 -8.04 -22.95 4.74
N PRO A 63 -9.21 -23.52 5.08
CA PRO A 63 -9.87 -24.50 4.25
C PRO A 63 -10.39 -23.88 2.94
N ARG A 64 -9.96 -24.42 1.80
CA ARG A 64 -10.45 -24.06 0.46
C ARG A 64 -11.25 -25.22 -0.14
N ASP A 65 -12.07 -24.90 -1.15
CA ASP A 65 -12.91 -25.87 -1.86
C ASP A 65 -13.79 -26.75 -0.95
N GLY A 66 -14.35 -26.15 0.10
CA GLY A 66 -15.18 -26.86 1.09
C GLY A 66 -14.39 -27.75 2.05
N GLY A 67 -13.08 -27.49 2.22
CA GLY A 67 -12.19 -28.24 3.11
C GLY A 67 -11.44 -29.39 2.41
N LEU A 68 -11.43 -29.42 1.08
CA LEU A 68 -10.72 -30.44 0.29
C LEU A 68 -9.22 -30.16 0.17
N ARG A 69 -8.81 -28.90 0.36
CA ARG A 69 -7.40 -28.49 0.41
C ARG A 69 -7.22 -27.31 1.36
N SER A 70 -5.98 -27.07 1.74
CA SER A 70 -5.58 -25.88 2.48
C SER A 70 -5.15 -24.76 1.52
N HIS A 71 -5.26 -23.53 2.00
CA HIS A 71 -4.66 -22.36 1.37
C HIS A 71 -3.14 -22.41 1.57
N GLU A 72 -2.37 -22.27 0.49
CA GLU A 72 -0.90 -22.45 0.48
C GLU A 72 -0.13 -21.12 0.40
N GLY A 73 -0.81 -20.00 0.65
CA GLY A 73 -0.24 -18.66 0.53
C GLY A 73 -1.01 -17.65 1.36
N GLN A 74 -0.82 -16.37 1.04
CA GLN A 74 -1.54 -15.23 1.60
C GLN A 74 -2.28 -14.47 0.50
N ASP A 75 -3.58 -14.21 0.72
CA ASP A 75 -4.36 -13.34 -0.18
C ASP A 75 -4.28 -11.87 0.27
N MET A 76 -3.90 -10.98 -0.65
CA MET A 76 -3.78 -9.53 -0.42
C MET A 76 -4.72 -8.78 -1.35
N ARG A 77 -5.82 -8.24 -0.81
CA ARG A 77 -6.85 -7.55 -1.60
C ARG A 77 -6.43 -6.12 -1.90
N ALA A 78 -6.53 -5.73 -3.17
CA ALA A 78 -6.31 -4.37 -3.61
C ALA A 78 -7.12 -4.10 -4.89
N PRO A 79 -7.32 -2.83 -5.27
CA PRO A 79 -7.97 -2.48 -6.54
C PRO A 79 -7.35 -3.19 -7.75
N LEU A 80 -8.16 -3.57 -8.73
CA LEU A 80 -7.69 -4.07 -10.03
C LEU A 80 -6.67 -3.11 -10.62
N GLY A 81 -5.54 -3.62 -11.12
CA GLY A 81 -4.49 -2.79 -11.72
C GLY A 81 -3.45 -2.28 -10.72
N THR A 82 -3.62 -2.47 -9.42
CA THR A 82 -2.62 -2.07 -8.41
C THR A 82 -1.28 -2.74 -8.70
N PRO A 83 -0.15 -2.01 -8.72
CA PRO A 83 1.15 -2.59 -9.02
C PRO A 83 1.59 -3.61 -7.96
N ILE A 84 2.19 -4.70 -8.44
CA ILE A 84 2.88 -5.70 -7.65
C ILE A 84 4.35 -5.62 -8.02
N VAL A 85 5.20 -5.59 -6.99
CA VAL A 85 6.66 -5.51 -7.14
C VAL A 85 7.37 -6.63 -6.39
N SER A 86 8.61 -6.93 -6.77
CA SER A 86 9.41 -7.92 -6.08
C SER A 86 9.78 -7.42 -4.67
N PRO A 87 9.46 -8.14 -3.59
CA PRO A 87 9.78 -7.74 -2.22
C PRO A 87 11.23 -8.10 -1.83
N THR A 88 11.89 -8.93 -2.63
CA THR A 88 13.26 -9.39 -2.45
C THR A 88 14.01 -9.28 -3.79
N GLU A 89 15.33 -9.37 -3.76
CA GLU A 89 16.02 -9.73 -5.00
C GLU A 89 15.56 -11.12 -5.46
N ALA A 90 15.48 -11.33 -6.76
CA ALA A 90 14.92 -12.56 -7.29
C ALA A 90 15.43 -12.86 -8.70
N ILE A 91 15.17 -14.09 -9.17
CA ILE A 91 15.39 -14.45 -10.57
C ILE A 91 14.12 -15.11 -11.11
N VAL A 92 13.60 -14.62 -12.23
CA VAL A 92 12.37 -15.14 -12.83
C VAL A 92 12.57 -16.60 -13.28
N ILE A 93 11.76 -17.51 -12.73
CA ILE A 93 11.77 -18.93 -13.09
C ILE A 93 10.79 -19.20 -14.24
N SER A 94 9.62 -18.56 -14.20
CA SER A 94 8.58 -18.73 -15.21
C SER A 94 7.50 -17.67 -15.11
N THR A 95 6.97 -17.27 -16.24
CA THR A 95 5.74 -16.47 -16.36
C THR A 95 4.74 -17.24 -17.23
N GLY A 96 3.45 -16.98 -17.08
CA GLY A 96 2.44 -17.63 -17.92
C GLY A 96 1.02 -17.46 -17.43
N GLU A 97 0.11 -18.24 -18.02
CA GLU A 97 -1.30 -18.30 -17.64
C GLU A 97 -1.76 -19.75 -17.45
N GLY A 98 -2.42 -20.03 -16.33
CA GLY A 98 -2.92 -21.35 -15.98
C GLY A 98 -4.35 -21.31 -15.43
N ALA A 99 -5.07 -22.42 -15.52
CA ALA A 99 -6.49 -22.47 -15.13
C ALA A 99 -6.74 -22.14 -13.65
N SER A 100 -5.83 -22.54 -12.76
CA SER A 100 -5.91 -22.22 -11.33
C SER A 100 -5.22 -20.89 -11.03
N ALA A 101 -3.92 -20.81 -11.30
CA ALA A 101 -3.10 -19.63 -10.97
C ALA A 101 -3.54 -18.34 -11.68
N GLY A 102 -4.26 -18.44 -12.80
CA GLY A 102 -4.45 -17.31 -13.68
C GLY A 102 -3.13 -16.93 -14.32
N LYS A 103 -2.95 -15.64 -14.60
CA LYS A 103 -1.66 -15.09 -14.95
C LYS A 103 -0.75 -15.10 -13.73
N TYR A 104 0.49 -15.54 -13.93
CA TYR A 104 1.44 -15.72 -12.84
C TYR A 104 2.87 -15.34 -13.22
N VAL A 105 3.64 -15.04 -12.20
CA VAL A 105 5.10 -14.94 -12.21
C VAL A 105 5.62 -15.76 -11.06
N TYR A 106 6.60 -16.64 -11.29
CA TYR A 106 7.30 -17.40 -10.26
C TYR A 106 8.77 -17.04 -10.28
N THR A 107 9.36 -16.83 -9.11
CA THR A 107 10.75 -16.40 -8.96
C THR A 107 11.53 -17.34 -8.05
N ALA A 108 12.84 -17.43 -8.27
CA ALA A 108 13.80 -17.95 -7.31
C ALA A 108 14.21 -16.80 -6.42
N ASN A 109 14.22 -17.02 -5.12
CA ASN A 109 14.52 -16.01 -4.11
C ASN A 109 15.66 -16.52 -3.21
N PRO A 110 16.27 -15.65 -2.38
CA PRO A 110 17.30 -16.07 -1.43
C PRO A 110 16.87 -17.23 -0.54
N GLY A 111 17.84 -18.00 -0.04
CA GLY A 111 17.57 -19.17 0.80
C GLY A 111 17.01 -20.37 0.04
N GLY A 112 17.11 -20.36 -1.29
CA GLY A 112 16.58 -21.43 -2.15
C GLY A 112 15.07 -21.35 -2.40
N GLU A 113 14.40 -20.36 -1.82
CA GLU A 113 12.95 -20.20 -1.86
C GLU A 113 12.42 -19.95 -3.26
N THR A 114 11.12 -20.19 -3.43
CA THR A 114 10.37 -19.83 -4.63
C THR A 114 9.14 -19.03 -4.26
N PHE A 115 9.05 -17.80 -4.75
CA PHE A 115 7.86 -16.96 -4.57
C PHE A 115 6.96 -17.12 -5.78
N ARG A 116 5.65 -17.19 -5.55
CA ARG A 116 4.66 -17.35 -6.62
C ARG A 116 3.59 -16.28 -6.53
N TYR A 117 3.56 -15.41 -7.53
CA TYR A 117 2.58 -14.35 -7.70
C TYR A 117 1.48 -14.84 -8.64
N MET A 118 0.23 -14.89 -8.16
CA MET A 118 -0.90 -15.43 -8.92
C MET A 118 -2.08 -14.45 -8.98
N HIS A 119 -3.04 -14.78 -9.85
CA HIS A 119 -4.26 -14.01 -10.15
C HIS A 119 -4.01 -12.64 -10.78
N LEU A 120 -2.86 -12.45 -11.44
CA LEU A 120 -2.46 -11.18 -12.00
C LEU A 120 -3.42 -10.72 -13.12
N ASP A 121 -3.62 -9.41 -13.27
CA ASP A 121 -4.31 -8.84 -14.44
C ASP A 121 -3.34 -8.64 -15.60
N THR A 122 -2.15 -8.11 -15.32
CA THR A 122 -1.04 -8.00 -16.28
C THR A 122 0.23 -8.59 -15.70
N ILE A 123 1.10 -9.07 -16.58
CA ILE A 123 2.46 -9.50 -16.26
C ILE A 123 3.39 -8.44 -16.86
N ALA A 124 4.41 -8.04 -16.11
CA ALA A 124 5.48 -7.16 -16.59
C ALA A 124 6.26 -7.79 -17.75
N ASP A 125 7.11 -7.03 -18.44
CA ASP A 125 7.91 -7.58 -19.55
C ASP A 125 9.08 -8.40 -19.01
N LEU A 126 8.77 -9.63 -18.56
CA LEU A 126 9.66 -10.52 -17.83
C LEU A 126 9.90 -11.82 -18.58
N ASP A 127 11.17 -12.13 -18.78
CA ASP A 127 11.67 -13.38 -19.33
C ASP A 127 12.28 -14.27 -18.24
N ARG A 128 12.26 -15.59 -18.51
CA ARG A 128 12.92 -16.56 -17.64
C ARG A 128 14.42 -16.29 -17.56
N GLY A 129 14.93 -16.12 -16.35
CA GLY A 129 16.32 -15.82 -16.06
C GLY A 129 16.59 -14.35 -15.78
N ASP A 130 15.60 -13.46 -15.93
CA ASP A 130 15.74 -12.07 -15.55
C ASP A 130 15.98 -11.93 -14.05
N ARG A 131 16.96 -11.10 -13.69
CA ARG A 131 17.24 -10.72 -12.30
C ARG A 131 16.38 -9.53 -11.93
N LEU A 132 15.75 -9.63 -10.77
CA LEU A 132 14.93 -8.59 -10.17
C LEU A 132 15.64 -8.08 -8.92
N ASP A 133 15.69 -6.76 -8.75
CA ASP A 133 16.00 -6.11 -7.50
C ASP A 133 14.70 -5.84 -6.71
N VAL A 134 14.84 -5.49 -5.42
CA VAL A 134 13.70 -5.11 -4.58
C VAL A 134 12.98 -3.89 -5.18
N GLY A 135 11.68 -4.01 -5.41
CA GLY A 135 10.83 -2.97 -6.01
C GLY A 135 10.64 -3.09 -7.52
N ASP A 136 11.30 -4.05 -8.19
CA ASP A 136 11.10 -4.28 -9.62
C ASP A 136 9.68 -4.78 -9.93
N PHE A 137 9.16 -4.39 -11.09
CA PHE A 137 7.77 -4.64 -11.47
C PHE A 137 7.53 -6.12 -11.80
N ILE A 138 6.50 -6.71 -11.18
CA ILE A 138 6.06 -8.09 -11.44
C ILE A 138 4.85 -8.11 -12.38
N GLY A 139 3.93 -7.17 -12.16
CA GLY A 139 2.64 -7.12 -12.83
C GLY A 139 1.59 -6.41 -11.99
N THR A 140 0.32 -6.62 -12.29
CA THR A 140 -0.77 -5.93 -11.58
C THR A 140 -1.76 -6.88 -10.93
N VAL A 141 -2.35 -6.45 -9.82
CA VAL A 141 -3.43 -7.17 -9.13
C VAL A 141 -4.61 -7.40 -10.07
N GLY A 142 -5.18 -8.60 -10.04
CA GLY A 142 -6.33 -8.99 -10.87
C GLY A 142 -7.20 -10.05 -10.21
N ASP A 143 -7.97 -10.75 -11.03
CA ASP A 143 -8.83 -11.89 -10.65
C ASP A 143 -8.76 -13.03 -11.68
N THR A 144 -7.65 -13.20 -12.38
CA THR A 144 -7.51 -14.26 -13.39
C THR A 144 -7.38 -15.65 -12.76
N GLY A 145 -7.74 -16.70 -13.50
CA GLY A 145 -7.65 -18.09 -13.03
C GLY A 145 -8.88 -18.51 -12.22
N ASN A 146 -8.67 -19.10 -11.05
CA ASN A 146 -9.75 -19.54 -10.16
C ASN A 146 -10.10 -18.53 -9.05
N ALA A 147 -9.57 -17.31 -9.13
CA ALA A 147 -10.01 -16.21 -8.27
C ALA A 147 -11.51 -15.93 -8.48
N PRO A 148 -12.27 -15.62 -7.41
CA PRO A 148 -13.67 -15.23 -7.57
C PRO A 148 -13.78 -13.93 -8.37
N ALA A 149 -14.62 -13.93 -9.41
CA ALA A 149 -14.80 -12.76 -10.28
C ALA A 149 -15.17 -11.50 -9.48
N GLY A 150 -14.42 -10.41 -9.71
CA GLY A 150 -14.58 -9.13 -9.02
C GLY A 150 -14.00 -9.07 -7.60
N ILE A 151 -13.35 -10.13 -7.13
CA ILE A 151 -12.58 -10.13 -5.88
C ILE A 151 -11.09 -10.05 -6.25
N TYR A 152 -10.63 -8.84 -6.53
CA TYR A 152 -9.25 -8.60 -6.95
C TYR A 152 -8.29 -8.77 -5.78
N HIS A 153 -7.25 -9.57 -5.98
CA HIS A 153 -6.21 -9.81 -4.99
C HIS A 153 -4.94 -10.36 -5.65
N LEU A 154 -3.81 -10.18 -4.96
CA LEU A 154 -2.63 -11.01 -5.17
C LEU A 154 -2.75 -12.23 -4.27
N HIS A 155 -2.61 -13.43 -4.83
CA HIS A 155 -2.29 -14.63 -4.08
C HIS A 155 -0.78 -14.86 -4.13
N LEU A 156 -0.11 -14.74 -2.98
CA LEU A 156 1.33 -14.98 -2.84
C LEU A 156 1.57 -16.30 -2.12
N GLU A 157 2.28 -17.23 -2.77
CA GLU A 157 2.88 -18.36 -2.06
C GLU A 157 4.37 -18.12 -1.86
N VAL A 158 4.87 -18.51 -0.69
CA VAL A 158 6.30 -18.71 -0.45
C VAL A 158 6.52 -20.20 -0.26
N ARG A 159 7.42 -20.77 -1.06
CA ARG A 159 7.76 -22.19 -1.05
C ARG A 159 9.23 -22.32 -0.65
N ASP A 160 9.53 -23.23 0.27
CA ASP A 160 10.91 -23.50 0.69
C ASP A 160 11.72 -24.26 -0.39
N GLU A 161 12.96 -24.66 -0.07
CA GLU A 161 13.85 -25.37 -1.00
C GLU A 161 13.31 -26.74 -1.45
N ASP A 162 12.48 -27.38 -0.61
CA ASP A 162 11.80 -28.65 -0.90
C ASP A 162 10.45 -28.44 -1.62
N ASN A 163 10.11 -27.17 -1.89
CA ASN A 163 8.89 -26.71 -2.52
C ASN A 163 7.62 -26.95 -1.68
N ASP A 164 7.77 -27.06 -0.36
CA ASP A 164 6.66 -27.05 0.60
C ASP A 164 6.21 -25.60 0.87
N PRO A 165 4.90 -25.34 1.00
CA PRO A 165 4.40 -24.00 1.27
C PRO A 165 4.66 -23.59 2.72
N THR A 166 5.13 -22.37 2.90
CA THR A 166 5.38 -21.74 4.20
C THR A 166 4.50 -20.52 4.37
N ASP A 167 4.08 -20.23 5.60
CA ASP A 167 3.28 -19.06 5.92
C ASP A 167 4.11 -17.76 5.76
N PRO A 168 3.75 -16.87 4.81
CA PRO A 168 4.48 -15.62 4.62
C PRO A 168 4.06 -14.51 5.59
N TYR A 169 2.95 -14.68 6.33
CA TYR A 169 2.29 -13.59 7.07
C TYR A 169 3.25 -12.89 8.05
N GLU A 170 3.93 -13.66 8.89
CA GLU A 170 4.87 -13.16 9.90
C GLU A 170 6.15 -12.55 9.30
N ARG A 171 6.39 -12.74 7.99
CA ARG A 171 7.57 -12.20 7.29
C ARG A 171 7.29 -10.85 6.63
N PHE A 172 6.03 -10.42 6.55
CA PHE A 172 5.73 -9.09 6.04
C PHE A 172 6.20 -8.02 7.03
N SER A 173 6.98 -7.06 6.54
CA SER A 173 7.39 -5.89 7.32
C SER A 173 6.21 -4.97 7.60
N GLU A 174 6.04 -4.58 8.87
CA GLU A 174 5.03 -3.59 9.29
C GLU A 174 5.21 -2.23 8.59
N ASP A 175 6.44 -1.85 8.29
CA ASP A 175 6.78 -0.56 7.65
C ASP A 175 6.52 -0.57 6.13
N GLY A 176 6.48 -1.76 5.51
CA GLY A 176 6.31 -1.91 4.06
C GLY A 176 7.38 -1.18 3.23
N PHE A 177 7.02 -0.81 2.00
CA PHE A 177 7.86 0.06 1.18
C PHE A 177 7.76 1.51 1.65
N THR A 178 8.90 2.18 1.79
CA THR A 178 8.92 3.62 2.06
C THR A 178 8.34 4.39 0.87
N LEU A 179 7.83 5.60 1.13
CA LEU A 179 7.35 6.49 0.06
C LEU A 179 8.40 6.73 -1.03
N ARG A 180 9.70 6.76 -0.68
CA ARG A 180 10.77 6.93 -1.67
C ARG A 180 10.89 5.72 -2.59
N GLU A 181 10.83 4.51 -2.03
CA GLU A 181 10.90 3.26 -2.80
C GLU A 181 9.66 3.10 -3.68
N GLN A 182 8.48 3.41 -3.14
CA GLN A 182 7.22 3.46 -3.88
C GLN A 182 7.32 4.35 -5.13
N ILE A 183 7.77 5.60 -4.97
CA ILE A 183 7.91 6.53 -6.10
C ILE A 183 9.04 6.12 -7.05
N SER A 184 10.09 5.45 -6.55
CA SER A 184 11.13 4.86 -7.41
C SER A 184 10.55 3.75 -8.31
N ALA A 185 9.79 2.81 -7.73
CA ALA A 185 9.14 1.73 -8.45
C ALA A 185 8.15 2.25 -9.49
N VAL A 186 7.32 3.26 -9.14
CA VAL A 186 6.35 3.86 -10.08
C VAL A 186 7.04 4.36 -11.35
N ARG A 187 8.21 5.00 -11.26
CA ARG A 187 8.92 5.48 -12.47
C ARG A 187 9.34 4.34 -13.40
N GLN A 188 9.69 3.18 -12.85
CA GLN A 188 10.03 2.00 -13.64
C GLN A 188 8.78 1.40 -14.25
N ILE A 189 7.75 1.18 -13.44
CA ILE A 189 6.45 0.63 -13.85
C ILE A 189 5.86 1.44 -15.01
N MET A 190 5.89 2.77 -14.92
CA MET A 190 5.36 3.66 -15.96
C MET A 190 6.00 3.42 -17.33
N ARG A 191 7.25 2.95 -17.40
CA ARG A 191 7.92 2.66 -18.68
C ARG A 191 7.49 1.34 -19.33
N GLU A 192 6.83 0.47 -18.57
CA GLU A 192 6.43 -0.87 -18.99
C GLU A 192 4.92 -0.98 -19.28
N VAL A 193 4.12 -0.06 -18.74
CA VAL A 193 2.67 -0.06 -18.97
C VAL A 193 2.32 0.41 -20.39
N ARG A 194 1.25 -0.17 -20.94
CA ARG A 194 0.83 0.10 -22.33
C ARG A 194 0.26 1.49 -22.55
N ASN A 195 -0.37 2.07 -21.53
CA ASN A 195 -1.02 3.38 -21.59
C ASN A 195 -0.68 4.15 -20.31
N GLU A 196 0.38 4.96 -20.39
CA GLU A 196 0.92 5.74 -19.27
C GLU A 196 -0.11 6.73 -18.71
N GLU A 197 -0.83 7.46 -19.57
CA GLU A 197 -1.82 8.47 -19.15
C GLU A 197 -2.99 7.85 -18.38
N GLU A 198 -3.53 6.73 -18.88
CA GLU A 198 -4.63 6.02 -18.21
C GLU A 198 -4.17 5.40 -16.89
N TYR A 199 -2.95 4.85 -16.86
CA TYR A 199 -2.40 4.25 -15.65
C TYR A 199 -2.04 5.28 -14.59
N ALA A 200 -1.45 6.42 -14.98
CA ALA A 200 -1.20 7.56 -14.09
C ALA A 200 -2.51 8.08 -13.48
N THR A 201 -3.56 8.23 -14.30
CA THR A 201 -4.91 8.59 -13.83
C THR A 201 -5.41 7.62 -12.78
N PHE A 202 -5.36 6.32 -13.08
CA PHE A 202 -5.75 5.28 -12.13
C PHE A 202 -4.97 5.38 -10.81
N LEU A 203 -3.65 5.53 -10.87
CA LEU A 203 -2.81 5.62 -9.68
C LEU A 203 -3.16 6.84 -8.81
N VAL A 204 -3.28 8.02 -9.43
CA VAL A 204 -3.59 9.27 -8.70
C VAL A 204 -4.99 9.25 -8.11
N GLU A 205 -5.99 8.75 -8.84
CA GLU A 205 -7.37 8.67 -8.36
C GLU A 205 -7.56 7.62 -7.26
N THR A 206 -6.84 6.49 -7.36
CA THR A 206 -6.98 5.36 -6.44
C THR A 206 -6.15 5.56 -5.16
N PHE A 207 -4.97 6.17 -5.27
CA PHE A 207 -4.01 6.36 -4.17
C PHE A 207 -3.60 7.83 -3.99
N PRO A 208 -4.56 8.77 -3.87
CA PRO A 208 -4.26 10.21 -3.85
C PRO A 208 -3.30 10.59 -2.71
N ASP A 209 -3.43 9.96 -1.54
CA ASP A 209 -2.60 10.27 -0.38
C ASP A 209 -1.11 10.00 -0.62
N VAL A 210 -0.78 8.95 -1.38
CA VAL A 210 0.61 8.62 -1.75
C VAL A 210 1.22 9.75 -2.57
N PHE A 211 0.52 10.17 -3.63
CA PHE A 211 1.04 11.16 -4.56
C PHE A 211 1.02 12.58 -3.98
N MET A 212 0.04 12.90 -3.13
CA MET A 212 0.04 14.14 -2.34
C MET A 212 1.23 14.19 -1.37
N ALA A 213 1.57 13.08 -0.71
CA ALA A 213 2.73 13.00 0.15
C ALA A 213 4.05 13.12 -0.65
N ALA A 214 4.12 12.49 -1.82
CA ALA A 214 5.29 12.60 -2.71
C ALA A 214 5.52 14.04 -3.18
N LEU A 215 4.44 14.72 -3.59
CA LEU A 215 4.44 16.14 -3.97
C LEU A 215 4.90 17.02 -2.80
N GLU A 216 4.40 16.77 -1.58
CA GLU A 216 4.80 17.50 -0.38
C GLU A 216 6.31 17.37 -0.10
N LYS A 217 6.85 16.15 -0.26
CA LYS A 217 8.27 15.81 -0.10
C LYS A 217 9.14 16.23 -1.28
N LYS A 218 8.53 16.77 -2.35
CA LYS A 218 9.20 17.17 -3.59
C LYS A 218 9.99 16.01 -4.21
N TYR A 219 9.40 14.82 -4.18
CA TYR A 219 9.91 13.72 -4.97
C TYR A 219 9.59 14.00 -6.43
N ASP A 220 10.56 13.71 -7.29
CA ASP A 220 10.39 13.77 -8.73
C ASP A 220 9.39 12.66 -9.13
N LEU A 221 8.36 13.01 -9.89
CA LEU A 221 7.29 12.10 -10.28
C LEU A 221 7.33 11.90 -11.80
N PRO A 222 6.75 10.81 -12.33
CA PRO A 222 6.51 10.72 -13.78
C PRO A 222 5.70 11.92 -14.26
N ASN A 223 6.01 12.44 -15.46
CA ASN A 223 5.36 13.64 -16.00
C ASN A 223 3.84 13.50 -16.06
N GLU A 224 3.34 12.31 -16.42
CA GLU A 224 1.91 12.03 -16.53
C GLU A 224 1.21 12.18 -15.17
N ILE A 225 1.89 11.83 -14.07
CA ILE A 225 1.39 12.00 -12.71
C ILE A 225 1.48 13.48 -12.29
N GLU A 226 2.58 14.16 -12.61
CA GLU A 226 2.74 15.60 -12.32
C GLU A 226 1.64 16.42 -13.01
N ASP A 227 1.40 16.19 -14.30
CA ASP A 227 0.37 16.88 -15.08
C ASP A 227 -1.02 16.72 -14.45
N ILE A 228 -1.39 15.50 -14.05
CA ILE A 228 -2.69 15.22 -13.40
C ILE A 228 -2.79 15.93 -12.03
N LEU A 229 -1.72 15.90 -11.24
CA LEU A 229 -1.69 16.57 -9.94
C LEU A 229 -1.83 18.09 -10.09
N GLU A 230 -1.11 18.69 -11.04
CA GLU A 230 -1.19 20.11 -11.38
C GLU A 230 -2.61 20.50 -11.83
N GLU A 231 -3.19 19.75 -12.77
CA GLU A 231 -4.56 19.99 -13.27
C GLU A 231 -5.61 19.86 -12.16
N SER A 232 -5.39 18.95 -11.20
CA SER A 232 -6.28 18.79 -10.05
C SER A 232 -6.16 19.92 -9.02
N GLY A 233 -5.14 20.79 -9.09
CA GLY A 233 -4.82 21.77 -8.06
C GLY A 233 -4.22 21.14 -6.79
N ALA A 234 -3.46 20.05 -6.93
CA ALA A 234 -2.82 19.35 -5.80
C ALA A 234 -1.87 20.24 -5.01
N ASP A 235 -1.07 21.07 -5.69
CA ASP A 235 -0.14 22.00 -5.05
C ASP A 235 -0.85 22.99 -4.11
N GLU A 236 -1.99 23.53 -4.56
CA GLU A 236 -2.79 24.44 -3.73
C GLU A 236 -3.32 23.74 -2.48
N ARG A 237 -3.73 22.46 -2.62
CA ARG A 237 -4.15 21.64 -1.48
C ARG A 237 -2.99 21.35 -0.52
N VAL A 238 -1.82 20.96 -1.03
CA VAL A 238 -0.61 20.74 -0.21
C VAL A 238 -0.25 22.01 0.57
N GLU A 239 -0.26 23.15 -0.10
CA GLU A 239 0.05 24.44 0.52
C GLU A 239 -1.00 24.85 1.56
N LEU A 240 -2.28 24.54 1.33
CA LEU A 240 -3.35 24.77 2.30
C LEU A 240 -3.18 23.89 3.55
N ILE A 241 -2.82 22.61 3.37
CA ILE A 241 -2.55 21.67 4.46
C ILE A 241 -1.35 22.17 5.29
N LYS A 242 -0.26 22.61 4.65
CA LYS A 242 0.89 23.20 5.35
C LYS A 242 0.52 24.44 6.16
N LYS A 243 -0.31 25.32 5.59
CA LYS A 243 -0.81 26.50 6.32
C LYS A 243 -1.69 26.11 7.50
N LEU A 244 -2.52 25.08 7.36
CA LEU A 244 -3.36 24.58 8.44
C LEU A 244 -2.51 23.95 9.54
N ASP A 245 -1.52 23.12 9.21
CA ASP A 245 -0.60 22.54 10.19
C ASP A 245 0.15 23.64 10.94
N ALA A 246 0.77 24.59 10.22
CA ALA A 246 1.43 25.73 10.83
C ALA A 246 0.51 26.51 11.78
N LEU A 247 -0.77 26.71 11.43
CA LEU A 247 -1.75 27.34 12.30
C LEU A 247 -2.04 26.50 13.55
N ILE A 248 -2.21 25.18 13.40
CA ILE A 248 -2.42 24.25 14.52
C ILE A 248 -1.25 24.32 15.50
N GLN A 249 0.00 24.35 15.02
CA GLN A 249 1.19 24.48 15.86
C GLN A 249 1.22 25.78 16.67
N THR A 250 0.51 26.84 16.26
CA THR A 250 0.42 28.08 17.06
C THR A 250 -0.56 28.01 18.24
N ILE A 251 -1.46 27.02 18.26
CA ILE A 251 -2.54 26.91 19.26
C ILE A 251 -2.01 26.98 20.70
N PRO A 252 -0.99 26.21 21.12
CA PRO A 252 -0.51 26.21 22.51
C PRO A 252 -0.07 27.60 23.01
N SER A 253 0.35 28.47 22.11
CA SER A 253 0.76 29.85 22.44
C SER A 253 -0.40 30.76 22.82
N VAL A 254 -1.61 30.49 22.33
CA VAL A 254 -2.79 31.32 22.64
C VAL A 254 -3.67 30.74 23.75
N LEU A 255 -3.41 29.50 24.18
CA LEU A 255 -4.17 28.86 25.26
C LEU A 255 -3.84 29.44 26.65
N PRO A 256 -4.86 29.65 27.52
CA PRO A 256 -4.62 29.96 28.92
C PRO A 256 -4.06 28.74 29.66
N VAL A 257 -3.14 28.97 30.60
CA VAL A 257 -2.62 27.90 31.48
C VAL A 257 -3.68 27.54 32.52
N GLY A 258 -3.74 26.26 32.87
CA GLY A 258 -4.56 25.75 33.96
C GLY A 258 -5.88 25.12 33.52
N LEU A 259 -6.08 24.83 32.23
CA LEU A 259 -7.27 24.12 31.78
C LEU A 259 -7.30 22.71 32.38
N GLY A 260 -8.44 22.30 32.94
CA GLY A 260 -8.61 21.03 33.60
C GLY A 260 -10.07 20.58 33.70
N GLY A 261 -10.28 19.51 34.46
CA GLY A 261 -11.59 18.84 34.55
C GLY A 261 -12.74 19.79 34.88
N GLY A 262 -13.76 19.79 34.03
CA GLY A 262 -14.95 20.63 34.18
C GLY A 262 -14.91 21.95 33.43
N ASP A 263 -13.76 22.38 32.91
CA ASP A 263 -13.66 23.57 32.08
C ASP A 263 -14.38 23.39 30.74
N SER A 264 -14.83 24.49 30.16
CA SER A 264 -15.46 24.47 28.84
C SER A 264 -15.26 25.76 28.04
N GLY A 265 -15.44 25.67 26.73
CA GLY A 265 -15.37 26.79 25.79
C GLY A 265 -14.22 26.68 24.79
N THR A 266 -13.98 27.76 24.05
CA THR A 266 -13.07 27.78 22.89
C THR A 266 -11.65 27.34 23.21
N ALA A 267 -11.13 27.70 24.38
CA ALA A 267 -9.78 27.28 24.79
C ALA A 267 -9.66 25.76 24.92
N VAL A 268 -10.71 25.09 25.44
CA VAL A 268 -10.75 23.64 25.52
C VAL A 268 -10.89 23.02 24.13
N SER A 269 -11.76 23.58 23.27
CA SER A 269 -11.88 23.11 21.87
C SER A 269 -10.55 23.21 21.12
N LEU A 270 -9.82 24.31 21.28
CA LEU A 270 -8.53 24.51 20.64
C LEU A 270 -7.48 23.52 21.15
N LEU A 271 -7.41 23.28 22.47
CA LEU A 271 -6.54 22.25 23.04
C LEU A 271 -6.87 20.86 22.50
N GLN A 272 -8.16 20.51 22.42
CA GLN A 272 -8.61 19.24 21.85
C GLN A 272 -8.22 19.12 20.37
N THR A 273 -8.42 20.17 19.57
CA THR A 273 -7.97 20.23 18.17
C THR A 273 -6.47 19.99 18.07
N TYR A 274 -5.66 20.69 18.86
CA TYR A 274 -4.21 20.49 18.87
C TYR A 274 -3.85 19.03 19.16
N LEU A 275 -4.42 18.42 20.20
CA LEU A 275 -4.15 17.03 20.56
C LEU A 275 -4.58 16.04 19.47
N ILE A 276 -5.74 16.25 18.86
CA ILE A 276 -6.25 15.40 17.79
C ILE A 276 -5.30 15.42 16.58
N TYR A 277 -4.82 16.61 16.17
CA TYR A 277 -4.05 16.73 14.93
C TYR A 277 -2.54 16.57 15.09
N THR A 278 -1.98 16.74 16.29
CA THR A 278 -0.52 16.70 16.48
C THR A 278 -0.01 15.45 17.20
N GLN A 279 -0.91 14.64 17.77
CA GLN A 279 -0.54 13.47 18.58
C GLN A 279 -1.01 12.16 17.96
N ARG A 280 -0.46 11.06 18.45
CA ARG A 280 -0.86 9.67 18.16
C ARG A 280 -1.09 8.93 19.47
N GLY A 281 -1.91 7.88 19.44
CA GLY A 281 -2.16 7.02 20.59
C GLY A 281 -3.64 6.78 20.85
N SER A 282 -3.92 5.75 21.64
CA SER A 282 -5.29 5.28 21.87
C SER A 282 -6.18 6.31 22.56
N ALA A 283 -5.63 7.17 23.43
CA ALA A 283 -6.40 8.19 24.12
C ALA A 283 -6.70 9.37 23.20
N ARG A 284 -5.74 9.76 22.35
CA ARG A 284 -5.97 10.68 21.24
C ARG A 284 -7.06 10.15 20.29
N ASP A 285 -7.05 8.88 19.92
CA ASP A 285 -8.04 8.32 18.98
C ASP A 285 -9.46 8.34 19.57
N ARG A 286 -9.60 8.07 20.87
CA ARG A 286 -10.88 8.27 21.58
C ARG A 286 -11.32 9.73 21.57
N LEU A 287 -10.39 10.67 21.74
CA LEU A 287 -10.68 12.10 21.65
C LEU A 287 -11.09 12.51 20.23
N ALA A 288 -10.42 12.01 19.20
CA ALA A 288 -10.76 12.24 17.80
C ALA A 288 -12.17 11.72 17.47
N ALA A 289 -12.51 10.51 17.94
CA ALA A 289 -13.85 9.94 17.79
C ALA A 289 -14.94 10.75 18.52
N ALA A 290 -14.62 11.35 19.67
CA ALA A 290 -15.54 12.24 20.40
C ALA A 290 -15.64 13.65 19.79
N GLY A 291 -14.63 14.08 19.04
CA GLY A 291 -14.49 15.42 18.48
C GLY A 291 -14.09 16.48 19.52
N ALA A 292 -13.71 17.67 19.02
CA ALA A 292 -13.38 18.83 19.86
C ALA A 292 -14.64 19.49 20.45
N THR A 293 -15.26 18.80 21.41
CA THR A 293 -16.54 19.20 22.05
C THR A 293 -16.50 20.54 22.79
N GLY A 294 -15.30 21.02 23.14
CA GLY A 294 -15.13 22.20 23.99
C GLY A 294 -15.44 21.95 25.46
N TYR A 295 -15.61 20.70 25.88
CA TYR A 295 -15.75 20.32 27.29
C TYR A 295 -14.56 19.48 27.76
N PHE A 296 -13.94 19.88 28.86
CA PHE A 296 -12.77 19.20 29.43
C PHE A 296 -13.23 18.07 30.33
N GLY A 297 -13.56 16.95 29.70
CA GLY A 297 -13.93 15.70 30.37
C GLY A 297 -12.74 14.75 30.56
N THR A 298 -13.05 13.52 30.98
CA THR A 298 -12.06 12.45 31.15
C THR A 298 -11.32 12.11 29.86
N ILE A 299 -12.02 12.11 28.72
CA ILE A 299 -11.40 11.82 27.41
C ILE A 299 -10.29 12.84 27.08
N THR A 300 -10.52 14.13 27.35
CA THR A 300 -9.50 15.17 27.15
C THR A 300 -8.36 15.04 28.16
N ALA A 301 -8.68 14.77 29.43
CA ALA A 301 -7.66 14.55 30.46
C ALA A 301 -6.75 13.36 30.10
N ASP A 302 -7.32 12.25 29.62
CA ASP A 302 -6.59 11.04 29.26
C ASP A 302 -5.69 11.28 28.04
N ALA A 303 -6.18 11.96 27.00
CA ALA A 303 -5.36 12.34 25.85
C ALA A 303 -4.19 13.26 26.26
N LEU A 304 -4.43 14.15 27.23
CA LEU A 304 -3.37 15.02 27.75
C LEU A 304 -2.35 14.25 28.61
N ARG A 305 -2.76 13.23 29.37
CA ARG A 305 -1.84 12.34 30.09
C ARG A 305 -1.00 11.53 29.11
N GLU A 306 -1.60 10.99 28.05
CA GLU A 306 -0.88 10.29 26.99
C GLU A 306 0.18 11.20 26.35
N TYR A 307 -0.18 12.44 26.02
CA TYR A 307 0.77 13.46 25.58
C TYR A 307 1.91 13.68 26.58
N GLN A 308 1.56 13.91 27.85
CA GLN A 308 2.53 14.17 28.92
C GLN A 308 3.49 12.99 29.10
N ALA A 309 2.99 11.75 29.08
CA ALA A 309 3.80 10.54 29.19
C ALA A 309 4.82 10.44 28.05
N VAL A 310 4.39 10.62 26.81
CA VAL A 310 5.26 10.60 25.62
C VAL A 310 6.37 11.64 25.72
N HIS A 311 6.08 12.80 26.31
CA HIS A 311 7.04 13.90 26.47
C HIS A 311 7.75 13.92 27.84
N THR A 312 7.69 12.82 28.61
CA THR A 312 8.35 12.70 29.92
C THR A 312 7.95 13.80 30.92
N LEU A 313 6.70 14.26 30.85
CA LEU A 313 6.09 15.21 31.76
C LEU A 313 5.28 14.48 32.85
N PRO A 314 5.02 15.12 34.01
CA PRO A 314 4.04 14.59 34.96
C PRO A 314 2.66 14.47 34.31
N GLU A 315 2.05 13.29 34.39
CA GLU A 315 0.74 12.95 33.81
C GLU A 315 -0.42 13.55 34.62
N THR A 316 -0.43 14.87 34.78
CA THR A 316 -1.45 15.59 35.55
C THR A 316 -2.84 15.49 34.90
N GLY A 317 -2.90 15.31 33.58
CA GLY A 317 -4.14 15.37 32.80
C GLY A 317 -4.75 16.77 32.75
N ALA A 318 -3.99 17.79 33.15
CA ALA A 318 -4.34 19.20 33.09
C ALA A 318 -3.34 19.96 32.22
N PHE A 319 -3.81 20.98 31.49
CA PHE A 319 -2.96 21.83 30.66
C PHE A 319 -2.20 22.84 31.53
N ASP A 320 -1.17 22.34 32.21
CA ASP A 320 -0.33 23.11 33.10
C ASP A 320 0.80 23.86 32.36
N ALA A 321 1.55 24.68 33.10
CA ALA A 321 2.61 25.52 32.52
C ALA A 321 3.71 24.67 31.85
N LYS A 322 4.04 23.50 32.40
CA LYS A 322 5.08 22.62 31.84
C LYS A 322 4.60 22.01 30.52
N THR A 323 3.36 21.55 30.50
CA THR A 323 2.69 21.02 29.31
C THR A 323 2.66 22.07 28.22
N ARG A 324 2.25 23.30 28.54
CA ARG A 324 2.25 24.42 27.59
C ARG A 324 3.65 24.71 27.04
N THR A 325 4.69 24.73 27.89
CA THR A 325 6.06 25.00 27.44
C THR A 325 6.60 23.94 26.48
N VAL A 326 6.25 22.66 26.67
CA VAL A 326 6.69 21.59 25.75
C VAL A 326 5.88 21.57 24.45
N MET A 327 4.63 22.03 24.49
CA MET A 327 3.80 22.19 23.30
C MET A 327 4.17 23.42 22.44
N GLN A 328 5.03 24.33 22.93
CA GLN A 328 5.50 25.52 22.20
C GLN A 328 6.85 25.25 21.52
#